data_AF-A0A812K4C5-F1
#
_entry.id   AF-A0A812K4C5-F1
#
_cell.length_a   1.000
_cell.length_b   1.000
_cell.length_c   1.000
_cell.angle_alpha   90.00
_cell.angle_beta   90.00
_cell.angle_gamma   90.00
#
_symmetry.space_group_name_H-M   'P 1'
#
loop_
_entity.id
_entity.type
_entity.pdbx_description
1 polymer ?
#
loop_
_entity_poly.entity_id
_entity_poly.type
_entity_poly.pdbx_seq_one_letter_code
_entity_poly.pdbx_strand_id
1 'polypeptide(L)'
;MQLEPGRQASELVWEFDAGSSIKSSPALDDGKIFFGSDNGTFYAVSEFDGSLVWTFQTEAPIQSAPLISKGLIFFGNDDGAFYALESTGSRVVERWRFNASSQIRSFRPSGDGPLVYFGCEDGHVYGCRHEDGEQRYHYVSNGPVRAAPLWHNNKLYFGSDTFYAEAF
;
A
#
# COMPACT_ATOMS: atom_id res chain seq x y z
N MET A 1 7.07 38.81 -27.73
CA MET A 1 6.46 37.63 -27.08
C MET A 1 6.72 37.79 -25.59
N GLN A 2 5.73 38.29 -24.85
CA GLN A 2 5.84 38.50 -23.41
C GLN A 2 5.53 37.16 -22.72
N LEU A 3 6.32 36.80 -21.72
CA LEU A 3 6.07 35.65 -20.85
C LEU A 3 4.97 36.06 -19.85
N GLU A 4 3.94 35.24 -19.71
CA GLU A 4 2.82 35.45 -18.79
C GLU A 4 3.27 35.42 -17.31
N PRO A 5 2.76 36.31 -16.44
CA PRO A 5 3.09 36.32 -15.02
C PRO A 5 2.17 35.39 -14.20
N GLY A 6 2.76 34.63 -13.28
CA GLY A 6 2.07 34.17 -12.07
C GLY A 6 1.60 32.72 -12.07
N ARG A 7 2.51 31.79 -11.78
CA ARG A 7 2.11 30.52 -11.14
C ARG A 7 1.65 30.88 -9.73
N GLN A 8 0.35 30.93 -9.50
CA GLN A 8 -0.21 31.08 -8.16
C GLN A 8 0.34 29.93 -7.30
N ALA A 9 1.04 30.25 -6.22
CA ALA A 9 1.47 29.23 -5.26
C ALA A 9 0.22 28.55 -4.70
N SER A 10 0.20 27.22 -4.67
CA SER A 10 -0.87 26.47 -4.03
C SER A 10 -0.97 26.89 -2.55
N GLU A 11 -2.14 27.33 -2.12
CA GLU A 11 -2.43 27.64 -0.72
C GLU A 11 -2.59 26.34 0.08
N LEU A 12 -2.09 26.32 1.32
CA LEU A 12 -2.31 25.20 2.25
C LEU A 12 -3.79 25.16 2.63
N VAL A 13 -4.47 24.06 2.31
CA VAL A 13 -5.92 23.91 2.59
C VAL A 13 -6.19 23.36 3.98
N TRP A 14 -5.45 22.32 4.40
CA TRP A 14 -5.52 21.74 5.74
C TRP A 14 -4.22 21.01 6.09
N GLU A 15 -4.01 20.73 7.37
CA GLU A 15 -2.91 19.93 7.89
C GLU A 15 -3.43 18.84 8.85
N PHE A 16 -2.68 17.74 8.95
CA PHE A 16 -3.00 16.63 9.86
C PHE A 16 -1.73 16.16 10.58
N ASP A 17 -1.76 16.12 11.91
CA ASP A 17 -0.67 15.59 12.73
C ASP A 17 -0.88 14.09 13.00
N ALA A 18 -0.06 13.27 12.34
CA ALA A 18 -0.06 11.81 12.53
C ALA A 18 0.79 11.34 13.73
N GLY A 19 1.40 12.26 14.49
CA GLY A 19 2.22 11.95 15.66
C GLY A 19 3.54 11.22 15.38
N SER A 20 3.86 10.95 14.11
CA SER A 20 5.14 10.36 13.66
C SER A 20 5.32 10.58 12.16
N SER A 21 6.47 10.14 11.61
CA SER A 21 6.81 10.32 10.20
C SER A 21 5.85 9.54 9.29
N ILE A 22 5.33 10.23 8.27
CA ILE A 22 4.58 9.60 7.18
C ILE A 22 5.56 9.39 6.03
N LYS A 23 6.00 8.15 5.84
CA LYS A 23 6.86 7.75 4.70
C LYS A 23 6.09 7.06 3.58
N SER A 24 4.86 6.63 3.87
CA SER A 24 3.96 6.09 2.85
C SER A 24 3.47 7.19 1.92
N SER A 25 3.22 6.85 0.66
CA SER A 25 2.43 7.72 -0.22
C SER A 25 0.95 7.59 0.13
N PRO A 26 0.17 8.68 0.08
CA PRO A 26 -1.27 8.60 0.35
C PRO A 26 -2.02 7.94 -0.82
N ALA A 27 -3.18 7.38 -0.52
CA ALA A 27 -4.14 6.92 -1.52
C ALA A 27 -5.51 7.57 -1.27
N LEU A 28 -6.23 7.91 -2.34
CA LEU A 28 -7.54 8.56 -2.27
C LEU A 28 -8.62 7.58 -2.76
N ASP A 29 -9.66 7.39 -1.97
CA ASP A 29 -10.89 6.71 -2.41
C ASP A 29 -12.09 7.18 -1.58
N ASP A 30 -13.26 7.32 -2.24
CA ASP A 30 -14.54 7.69 -1.61
C ASP A 30 -14.44 8.86 -0.60
N GLY A 31 -13.80 9.96 -1.01
CA GLY A 31 -13.65 11.18 -0.21
C GLY A 31 -12.71 11.05 1.00
N LYS A 32 -11.93 9.96 1.08
CA LYS A 32 -11.01 9.67 2.17
C LYS A 32 -9.60 9.49 1.65
N ILE A 33 -8.63 10.06 2.37
CA ILE A 33 -7.21 9.88 2.14
C ILE A 33 -6.68 8.86 3.16
N PHE A 34 -6.02 7.83 2.66
CA PHE A 34 -5.47 6.73 3.42
C PHE A 34 -3.94 6.77 3.41
N PHE A 35 -3.31 6.54 4.56
CA PHE A 35 -1.85 6.48 4.67
C PHE A 35 -1.40 5.79 5.97
N GLY A 36 -0.19 5.24 5.94
CA GLY A 36 0.49 4.65 7.09
C GLY A 36 1.57 5.57 7.67
N SER A 37 1.81 5.43 8.97
CA SER A 37 2.82 6.18 9.72
C SER A 37 3.83 5.25 10.41
N ASP A 38 5.01 5.81 10.72
CA ASP A 38 6.09 5.11 11.43
C ASP A 38 5.71 4.72 12.88
N ASN A 39 4.62 5.27 13.44
CA ASN A 39 4.06 4.82 14.72
C ASN A 39 3.20 3.54 14.62
N GLY A 40 3.11 2.93 13.43
CA GLY A 40 2.31 1.74 13.19
C GLY A 40 0.81 1.97 13.08
N THR A 41 0.37 3.23 13.05
CA THR A 41 -1.04 3.60 12.82
C THR A 41 -1.29 3.82 11.33
N PHE A 42 -2.36 3.21 10.82
CA PHE A 42 -2.95 3.51 9.53
C PHE A 42 -4.11 4.48 9.72
N TYR A 43 -4.14 5.55 8.94
CA TYR A 43 -5.11 6.64 9.05
C TYR A 43 -6.03 6.68 7.84
N ALA A 44 -7.29 7.02 8.09
CA ALA A 44 -8.20 7.56 7.09
C ALA A 44 -8.63 8.96 7.53
N VAL A 45 -8.40 9.95 6.68
CA VAL A 45 -8.82 11.34 6.91
C VAL A 45 -9.72 11.80 5.78
N SER A 46 -10.59 12.77 6.07
CA SER A 46 -11.45 13.41 5.09
C SER A 46 -10.62 14.22 4.09
N GLU A 47 -10.85 14.04 2.78
CA GLU A 47 -10.16 14.81 1.75
C GLU A 47 -10.49 16.31 1.81
N PHE A 48 -11.65 16.65 2.38
CA PHE A 48 -12.22 18.00 2.35
C PHE A 48 -11.62 18.92 3.40
N ASP A 49 -11.37 18.41 4.60
CA ASP A 49 -10.98 19.21 5.78
C ASP A 49 -9.87 18.57 6.61
N GLY A 50 -9.32 17.43 6.19
CA GLY A 50 -8.27 16.72 6.92
C GLY A 50 -8.74 16.09 8.24
N SER A 51 -10.05 16.10 8.54
CA SER A 51 -10.57 15.53 9.79
C SER A 51 -10.37 14.02 9.84
N LEU A 52 -10.05 13.51 11.03
CA LEU A 52 -9.88 12.07 11.24
C LEU A 52 -11.21 11.33 11.05
N VAL A 53 -11.23 10.34 10.16
CA VAL A 53 -12.39 9.47 9.95
C VAL A 53 -12.28 8.21 10.80
N TRP A 54 -11.14 7.51 10.72
CA TRP A 54 -10.82 6.35 11.56
C TRP A 54 -9.31 6.06 11.56
N THR A 55 -8.87 5.25 12.52
CA THR A 55 -7.52 4.68 12.57
C THR A 55 -7.55 3.15 12.68
N PHE A 56 -6.46 2.52 12.29
CA PHE A 56 -6.19 1.10 12.51
C PHE A 56 -4.77 0.93 13.01
N GLN A 57 -4.59 0.30 14.19
CA GLN A 57 -3.29 0.11 14.81
C GLN A 57 -2.67 -1.22 14.38
N THR A 58 -1.39 -1.20 14.05
CA THR A 58 -0.55 -2.40 13.84
C THR A 58 0.60 -2.43 14.83
N GLU A 59 1.31 -3.57 14.88
CA GLU A 59 2.43 -3.79 15.79
C GLU A 59 3.78 -3.21 15.28
N ALA A 60 3.83 -2.69 14.05
CA ALA A 60 5.08 -2.25 13.42
C ALA A 60 4.88 -1.03 12.49
N PRO A 61 5.94 -0.27 12.16
CA PRO A 61 5.87 0.87 11.25
C PRO A 61 5.20 0.53 9.91
N ILE A 62 4.36 1.44 9.40
CA ILE A 62 3.69 1.29 8.10
C ILE A 62 4.29 2.29 7.12
N GLN A 63 5.23 1.81 6.31
CA GLN A 63 5.91 2.64 5.29
C GLN A 63 5.43 2.36 3.87
N SER A 64 4.57 1.35 3.68
CA SER A 64 4.04 1.02 2.37
C SER A 64 2.91 1.95 1.94
N ALA A 65 2.85 2.26 0.64
CA ALA A 65 1.76 3.04 0.07
C ALA A 65 0.49 2.17 -0.03
N PRO A 66 -0.68 2.62 0.45
CA PRO A 66 -1.89 1.81 0.39
C PRO A 66 -2.34 1.50 -1.03
N LEU A 67 -3.02 0.36 -1.19
CA LEU A 67 -3.66 -0.04 -2.43
C LEU A 67 -5.15 -0.26 -2.19
N ILE A 68 -6.00 0.45 -2.92
CA ILE A 68 -7.44 0.22 -2.91
C ILE A 68 -7.81 -0.61 -4.14
N SER A 69 -8.47 -1.74 -3.92
CA SER A 69 -8.96 -2.61 -5.00
C SER A 69 -10.14 -3.45 -4.51
N LYS A 70 -11.20 -3.52 -5.32
CA LYS A 70 -12.40 -4.35 -5.05
C LYS A 70 -13.02 -4.10 -3.67
N GLY A 71 -13.04 -2.84 -3.22
CA GLY A 71 -13.59 -2.42 -1.92
C GLY A 71 -12.71 -2.73 -0.71
N LEU A 72 -11.48 -3.20 -0.94
CA LEU A 72 -10.51 -3.50 0.11
C LEU A 72 -9.31 -2.54 0.05
N ILE A 73 -8.77 -2.24 1.22
CA ILE A 73 -7.56 -1.45 1.41
C ILE A 73 -6.45 -2.41 1.83
N PHE A 74 -5.40 -2.50 1.02
CA PHE A 74 -4.24 -3.34 1.27
C PHE A 74 -3.05 -2.51 1.71
N PHE A 75 -2.33 -2.97 2.73
CA PHE A 75 -1.05 -2.41 3.12
C PHE A 75 -0.16 -3.40 3.87
N GLY A 76 1.15 -3.17 3.81
CA GLY A 76 2.17 -3.93 4.53
C GLY A 76 2.86 -3.10 5.61
N ASN A 77 3.34 -3.76 6.66
CA ASN A 77 4.19 -3.15 7.67
C ASN A 77 5.62 -3.72 7.65
N ASP A 78 6.50 -3.11 8.44
CA ASP A 78 7.93 -3.44 8.49
C ASP A 78 8.24 -4.78 9.20
N ASP A 79 7.24 -5.40 9.86
CA ASP A 79 7.35 -6.75 10.44
C ASP A 79 6.84 -7.86 9.49
N GLY A 80 6.40 -7.49 8.28
CA GLY A 80 5.97 -8.44 7.27
C GLY A 80 4.50 -8.86 7.36
N ALA A 81 3.69 -8.17 8.16
CA ALA A 81 2.25 -8.34 8.10
C ALA A 81 1.67 -7.56 6.90
N PHE A 82 0.88 -8.23 6.09
CA PHE A 82 0.12 -7.67 4.97
C PHE A 82 -1.36 -7.76 5.27
N TYR A 83 -2.02 -6.61 5.37
CA TYR A 83 -3.40 -6.47 5.80
C TYR A 83 -4.32 -6.24 4.61
N ALA A 84 -5.55 -6.74 4.72
CA ALA A 84 -6.68 -6.30 3.92
C ALA A 84 -7.78 -5.78 4.85
N LEU A 85 -8.10 -4.49 4.73
CA LEU A 85 -9.16 -3.85 5.48
C LEU A 85 -10.37 -3.59 4.59
N GLU A 86 -11.55 -3.63 5.17
CA GLU A 86 -12.78 -3.09 4.58
C GLU A 86 -13.20 -1.86 5.37
N SER A 87 -13.52 -0.79 4.66
CA SER A 87 -13.95 0.49 5.24
C SER A 87 -15.37 0.82 4.79
N THR A 88 -16.24 1.19 5.74
CA THR A 88 -17.60 1.66 5.47
C THR A 88 -17.89 2.87 6.33
N GLY A 89 -17.90 4.07 5.72
CA GLY A 89 -18.01 5.33 6.46
C GLY A 89 -16.87 5.50 7.45
N SER A 90 -17.20 5.59 8.75
CA SER A 90 -16.24 5.70 9.86
C SER A 90 -15.83 4.37 10.48
N ARG A 91 -16.32 3.24 9.96
CA ARG A 91 -15.97 1.90 10.46
C ARG A 91 -14.94 1.25 9.58
N VAL A 92 -13.95 0.62 10.20
CA VAL A 92 -12.95 -0.23 9.56
C VAL A 92 -12.94 -1.61 10.19
N VAL A 93 -12.74 -2.65 9.37
CA VAL A 93 -12.56 -4.03 9.84
C VAL A 93 -11.37 -4.69 9.12
N GLU A 94 -10.56 -5.45 9.85
CA GLU A 94 -9.60 -6.36 9.24
C GLU A 94 -10.36 -7.56 8.66
N ARG A 95 -10.24 -7.76 7.34
CA ARG A 95 -10.84 -8.91 6.64
C ARG A 95 -9.95 -10.12 6.74
N TRP A 96 -8.65 -9.91 6.52
CA TRP A 96 -7.63 -10.92 6.67
C TRP A 96 -6.26 -10.25 6.77
N ARG A 97 -5.28 -11.05 7.21
CA ARG A 97 -3.86 -10.72 7.18
C ARG A 97 -3.03 -11.91 6.72
N PHE A 98 -1.93 -11.62 6.05
CA PHE A 98 -0.87 -12.56 5.71
C PHE A 98 0.41 -12.16 6.45
N ASN A 99 1.14 -13.13 7.03
CA ASN A 99 2.40 -12.85 7.72
C ASN A 99 3.56 -13.45 6.91
N ALA A 100 4.32 -12.58 6.25
CA ALA A 100 5.61 -12.92 5.67
C ALA A 100 6.72 -12.90 6.74
N SER A 101 7.94 -13.25 6.36
CA SER A 101 9.06 -13.33 7.29
C SER A 101 9.89 -12.04 7.42
N SER A 102 9.57 -11.01 6.62
CA SER A 102 10.29 -9.74 6.61
C SER A 102 9.44 -8.59 6.03
N GLN A 103 9.99 -7.38 5.95
CA GLN A 103 9.27 -6.15 5.56
C GLN A 103 8.48 -6.32 4.25
N ILE A 104 7.28 -5.73 4.21
CA ILE A 104 6.49 -5.60 2.99
C ILE A 104 6.30 -4.12 2.68
N ARG A 105 7.02 -3.63 1.67
CA ARG A 105 7.06 -2.21 1.31
C ARG A 105 6.29 -1.87 0.04
N SER A 106 6.07 -2.86 -0.83
CA SER A 106 5.53 -2.63 -2.17
C SER A 106 4.58 -3.75 -2.62
N PHE A 107 3.46 -3.35 -3.19
CA PHE A 107 2.43 -4.26 -3.68
C PHE A 107 1.59 -3.63 -4.79
N ARG A 108 0.95 -4.49 -5.58
CA ARG A 108 0.06 -4.13 -6.69
C ARG A 108 -1.06 -5.16 -6.83
N PRO A 109 -2.24 -4.75 -7.32
CA PRO A 109 -3.26 -5.70 -7.72
C PRO A 109 -2.78 -6.41 -8.99
N SER A 110 -3.30 -7.62 -9.26
CA SER A 110 -3.13 -8.32 -10.54
C SER A 110 -3.92 -7.67 -11.70
N GLY A 111 -4.16 -6.36 -11.66
CA GLY A 111 -5.18 -5.71 -12.49
C GLY A 111 -6.57 -6.28 -12.18
N ASP A 112 -7.24 -6.84 -13.17
CA ASP A 112 -8.58 -7.43 -13.04
C ASP A 112 -8.59 -8.83 -12.36
N GLY A 113 -7.41 -9.44 -12.18
CA GLY A 113 -7.27 -10.79 -11.65
C GLY A 113 -7.67 -10.94 -10.16
N PRO A 114 -7.77 -12.20 -9.67
CA PRO A 114 -8.24 -12.48 -8.31
C PRO A 114 -7.18 -12.21 -7.23
N LEU A 115 -5.91 -11.96 -7.61
CA LEU A 115 -4.80 -11.87 -6.67
C LEU A 115 -4.28 -10.44 -6.46
N VAL A 116 -3.78 -10.17 -5.26
CA VAL A 116 -2.89 -9.05 -4.96
C VAL A 116 -1.49 -9.61 -4.80
N TYR A 117 -0.52 -9.00 -5.50
CA TYR A 117 0.88 -9.40 -5.47
C TYR A 117 1.71 -8.43 -4.65
N PHE A 118 2.63 -8.95 -3.87
CA PHE A 118 3.51 -8.15 -3.03
C PHE A 118 4.89 -8.77 -2.92
N GLY A 119 5.90 -7.90 -2.94
CA GLY A 119 7.29 -8.27 -2.71
C GLY A 119 7.63 -8.14 -1.24
N CYS A 120 8.49 -9.03 -0.75
CA CYS A 120 8.98 -9.02 0.60
C CYS A 120 10.52 -8.93 0.61
N GLU A 121 11.05 -8.30 1.67
CA GLU A 121 12.50 -8.22 1.88
C GLU A 121 13.16 -9.58 2.17
N ASP A 122 12.36 -10.60 2.47
CA ASP A 122 12.83 -11.98 2.60
C ASP A 122 13.23 -12.63 1.25
N GLY A 123 13.07 -11.90 0.15
CA GLY A 123 13.36 -12.39 -1.20
C GLY A 123 12.25 -13.22 -1.80
N HIS A 124 11.00 -13.04 -1.36
CA HIS A 124 9.86 -13.72 -1.91
C HIS A 124 8.87 -12.75 -2.56
N VAL A 125 8.15 -13.28 -3.56
CA VAL A 125 6.96 -12.65 -4.13
C VAL A 125 5.78 -13.55 -3.82
N TYR A 126 4.78 -12.97 -3.17
CA TYR A 126 3.54 -13.66 -2.81
C TYR A 126 2.39 -13.12 -3.66
N GLY A 127 1.41 -13.97 -3.92
CA GLY A 127 0.12 -13.56 -4.47
C GLY A 127 -1.02 -14.17 -3.68
N CYS A 128 -1.80 -13.32 -3.04
CA CYS A 128 -2.93 -13.72 -2.20
C CYS A 128 -4.26 -13.32 -2.84
N ARG A 129 -5.32 -14.10 -2.64
CA ARG A 129 -6.66 -13.74 -3.12
C ARG A 129 -7.17 -12.51 -2.38
N HIS A 130 -7.85 -11.61 -3.10
CA HIS A 130 -8.44 -10.41 -2.49
C HIS A 130 -9.46 -10.77 -1.39
N GLU A 131 -10.26 -11.82 -1.58
CA GLU A 131 -11.43 -12.11 -0.73
C GLU A 131 -11.08 -12.68 0.66
N ASP A 132 -10.07 -13.53 0.74
CA ASP A 132 -9.79 -14.36 1.93
C ASP A 132 -8.30 -14.41 2.32
N GLY A 133 -7.43 -13.76 1.53
CA GLY A 133 -5.99 -13.75 1.80
C GLY A 133 -5.29 -15.07 1.51
N GLU A 134 -5.97 -16.04 0.88
CA GLU A 134 -5.36 -17.33 0.57
C GLU A 134 -4.21 -17.14 -0.43
N GLN A 135 -3.01 -17.59 -0.05
CA GLN A 135 -1.85 -17.60 -0.92
C GLN A 135 -2.08 -18.57 -2.10
N ARG A 136 -2.05 -18.03 -3.32
CA ARG A 136 -2.20 -18.78 -4.58
C ARG A 136 -0.97 -18.70 -5.47
N TYR A 137 -0.05 -17.79 -5.17
CA TYR A 137 1.21 -17.65 -5.86
C TYR A 137 2.34 -17.45 -4.87
N HIS A 138 3.50 -18.02 -5.19
CA HIS A 138 4.72 -17.88 -4.43
C HIS A 138 5.92 -18.09 -5.36
N TYR A 139 6.90 -17.19 -5.25
CA TYR A 139 8.15 -17.28 -5.98
C TYR A 139 9.31 -16.81 -5.09
N VAL A 140 10.44 -17.50 -5.17
CA VAL A 140 11.68 -17.19 -4.44
C VAL A 140 12.63 -16.49 -5.42
N SER A 141 12.90 -15.20 -5.21
CA SER A 141 13.88 -14.45 -5.97
C SER A 141 15.29 -14.61 -5.39
N ASN A 142 16.29 -14.15 -6.14
CA ASN A 142 17.69 -14.24 -5.72
C ASN A 142 18.09 -13.19 -4.65
N GLY A 143 17.14 -12.41 -4.14
CA GLY A 143 17.35 -11.37 -3.14
C GLY A 143 16.07 -10.57 -2.88
N PRO A 144 16.12 -9.58 -1.97
CA PRO A 144 14.96 -8.80 -1.54
C PRO A 144 14.15 -8.23 -2.70
N VAL A 145 12.82 -8.26 -2.57
CA VAL A 145 11.89 -7.66 -3.55
C VAL A 145 11.26 -6.42 -2.97
N ARG A 146 11.87 -5.27 -3.27
CA ARG A 146 11.40 -3.96 -2.81
C ARG A 146 10.58 -3.22 -3.86
N ALA A 147 10.69 -3.60 -5.14
CA ALA A 147 9.92 -3.01 -6.22
C ALA A 147 8.48 -3.54 -6.24
N ALA A 148 7.54 -2.69 -6.62
CA ALA A 148 6.15 -3.07 -6.77
C ALA A 148 5.98 -4.03 -7.98
N PRO A 149 5.47 -5.27 -7.78
CA PRO A 149 5.29 -6.21 -8.89
C PRO A 149 4.26 -5.72 -9.91
N LEU A 150 4.47 -5.87 -11.21
CA LEU A 150 3.53 -5.50 -12.25
C LEU A 150 2.95 -6.76 -12.91
N TRP A 151 1.63 -6.93 -12.85
CA TRP A 151 0.95 -7.93 -13.67
C TRP A 151 0.55 -7.33 -15.02
N HIS A 152 0.99 -7.93 -16.12
CA HIS A 152 0.61 -7.51 -17.48
C HIS A 152 0.73 -8.66 -18.48
N ASN A 153 -0.23 -8.81 -19.39
CA ASN A 153 -0.24 -9.84 -20.44
C ASN A 153 0.07 -11.27 -19.93
N ASN A 154 -0.59 -11.66 -18.84
CA ASN A 154 -0.43 -12.95 -18.18
C ASN A 154 1.01 -13.23 -17.70
N LYS A 155 1.73 -12.17 -17.32
CA LYS A 155 3.06 -12.24 -16.73
C LYS A 155 3.17 -11.31 -15.54
N LEU A 156 3.88 -11.75 -14.50
CA LEU A 156 4.30 -10.96 -13.36
C LEU A 156 5.73 -10.48 -13.55
N TYR A 157 5.93 -9.17 -13.52
CA TYR A 157 7.22 -8.51 -13.64
C TYR A 157 7.62 -7.90 -12.30
N PHE A 158 8.84 -8.11 -11.83
CA PHE A 158 9.36 -7.42 -10.65
C PHE A 158 10.87 -7.28 -10.72
N GLY A 159 11.40 -6.29 -9.99
CA GLY A 159 12.83 -6.12 -9.79
C GLY A 159 13.22 -6.60 -8.39
N SER A 160 14.38 -7.24 -8.29
CA SER A 160 15.04 -7.58 -7.02
C SER A 160 16.36 -6.82 -6.89
N ASP A 161 16.90 -6.76 -5.67
CA ASP A 161 18.17 -6.09 -5.37
C ASP A 161 19.41 -6.75 -6.04
N THR A 162 19.20 -7.79 -6.82
CA THR A 162 20.23 -8.51 -7.59
C THR A 162 20.43 -7.97 -9.02
N PHE A 163 19.95 -6.77 -9.33
CA PHE A 163 20.10 -6.08 -10.63
C PHE A 163 19.31 -6.69 -11.81
N TYR A 164 18.41 -7.66 -11.58
CA TYR A 164 17.59 -8.28 -12.63
C TYR A 164 16.12 -7.87 -12.55
N ALA A 165 15.49 -7.73 -13.72
CA ALA A 165 14.03 -7.71 -13.87
C ALA A 165 13.59 -9.11 -14.32
N GLU A 166 12.70 -9.73 -13.57
CA GLU A 166 12.23 -11.10 -13.82
C GLU A 166 10.78 -11.09 -14.32
N ALA A 167 10.39 -12.07 -15.15
CA ALA A 167 9.06 -12.17 -15.75
C ALA A 167 8.57 -13.63 -15.75
N PHE A 168 7.37 -13.89 -15.20
CA PHE A 168 6.79 -15.23 -15.07
C PHE A 168 5.32 -15.27 -15.44
#